data_AF-A0A3D3T8N2-F1
#
_entry.id   AF-A0A3D3T8N2-F1
#
_cell.length_a   1.000
_cell.length_b   1.000
_cell.length_c   1.000
_cell.angle_alpha   90.00
_cell.angle_beta   90.00
_cell.angle_gamma   90.00
#
_symmetry.space_group_name_H-M   'P 1'
#
loop_
_entity.id
_entity.type
_entity.pdbx_description
1 polymer ?
#
loop_
_entity_poly.entity_id
_entity_poly.type
_entity_poly.pdbx_seq_one_letter_code
_entity_poly.pdbx_strand_id
1 'polypeptide(L)'
;MGYQVPKLEEVKNILGLLFDGLEATQIVDEPDVSDAEWMYGVFIDDENTPVAIIGCEKKVAVYMGAAMTMMAPAVAHELADSGDISAMINDSICEVMNIMSRL
;
A
#
# COMPACT_ATOMS: atom_id res chain seq x y z
N MET A 1 -19.16 5.28 6.07
CA MET A 1 -17.97 5.36 6.94
C MET A 1 -16.95 6.12 6.12
N GLY A 2 -16.74 7.41 6.41
CA GLY A 2 -15.88 8.25 5.55
C GLY A 2 -14.43 8.11 5.98
N TYR A 3 -13.54 7.81 5.04
CA TYR A 3 -12.10 7.93 5.25
C TYR A 3 -11.66 9.36 4.92
N GLN A 4 -10.54 9.80 5.50
CA GLN A 4 -10.03 11.14 5.23
C GLN A 4 -9.38 11.18 3.84
N VAL A 5 -9.89 12.06 2.98
CA VAL A 5 -9.27 12.35 1.68
C VAL A 5 -8.27 13.50 1.90
N PRO A 6 -6.97 13.31 1.63
CA PRO A 6 -5.96 14.35 1.83
C PRO A 6 -6.16 15.51 0.84
N LYS A 7 -5.78 16.73 1.22
CA LYS A 7 -5.84 17.86 0.30
C LYS A 7 -4.71 17.80 -0.73
N LEU A 8 -4.96 18.34 -1.92
CA LEU A 8 -4.01 18.35 -3.03
C LEU A 8 -2.65 18.97 -2.64
N GLU A 9 -2.69 20.11 -1.95
CA GLU A 9 -1.50 20.80 -1.45
C GLU A 9 -0.77 19.99 -0.36
N GLU A 10 -1.51 19.27 0.47
CA GLU A 10 -0.90 18.42 1.52
C GLU A 10 -0.11 17.27 0.89
N VAL A 11 -0.69 16.60 -0.13
CA VAL A 11 -0.01 15.55 -0.89
C VAL A 11 1.23 16.10 -1.60
N LYS A 12 1.10 17.24 -2.30
CA LYS A 12 2.22 17.89 -2.99
C LYS A 12 3.35 18.25 -2.04
N ASN A 13 3.04 18.80 -0.87
CA ASN A 13 4.04 19.19 0.11
C ASN A 13 4.80 17.98 0.67
N ILE A 14 4.09 16.87 0.95
CA ILE A 14 4.72 15.65 1.46
C ILE A 14 5.62 15.02 0.38
N LEU A 15 5.11 14.85 -0.84
CA LEU A 15 5.88 14.26 -1.93
C LEU A 15 7.02 15.16 -2.42
N GLY A 16 6.87 16.48 -2.27
CA GLY A 16 7.91 17.47 -2.56
C GLY A 16 9.15 17.38 -1.66
N LEU A 17 9.06 16.64 -0.54
CA LEU A 17 10.24 16.29 0.26
C LEU A 17 11.09 15.20 -0.39
N LEU A 18 10.51 14.42 -1.31
CA LEU A 18 11.13 13.24 -1.93
C LEU A 18 11.46 13.46 -3.40
N PHE A 19 10.68 14.30 -4.10
CA PHE A 19 10.79 14.49 -5.54
C PHE A 19 10.69 15.97 -5.93
N ASP A 20 11.51 16.39 -6.90
CA ASP A 20 11.50 17.73 -7.47
C ASP A 20 10.49 17.87 -8.63
N GLY A 21 9.99 19.08 -8.86
CA GLY A 21 9.20 19.42 -10.05
C GLY A 21 7.78 18.83 -10.08
N LEU A 22 7.22 18.45 -8.93
CA LEU A 22 5.87 17.91 -8.84
C LEU A 22 4.80 18.96 -9.10
N GLU A 23 3.86 18.65 -9.99
CA GLU A 23 2.60 19.36 -10.15
C GLU A 23 1.44 18.45 -9.73
N ALA A 24 0.66 18.91 -8.76
CA ALA A 24 -0.55 18.23 -8.33
C ALA A 24 -1.74 18.81 -9.12
N THR A 25 -2.44 17.96 -9.87
CA THR A 25 -3.42 18.40 -10.87
C THR A 25 -4.86 18.21 -10.42
N GLN A 26 -5.16 17.14 -9.69
CA GLN A 26 -6.51 16.85 -9.20
C GLN A 26 -6.49 15.87 -8.01
N ILE A 27 -7.50 15.98 -7.15
CA ILE A 27 -7.92 14.88 -6.28
C ILE A 27 -8.97 14.13 -7.10
N VAL A 28 -8.70 12.85 -7.40
CA VAL A 28 -9.70 11.99 -8.03
C VAL A 28 -10.79 11.62 -7.01
N ASP A 29 -12.03 11.51 -7.49
CA ASP A 29 -13.14 10.92 -6.73
C ASP A 29 -12.78 9.48 -6.30
N GLU A 30 -13.55 8.91 -5.36
CA GLU A 30 -13.30 7.56 -4.82
C GLU A 30 -12.96 6.58 -5.96
N PRO A 31 -11.82 5.86 -5.87
CA PRO A 31 -11.47 4.91 -6.91
C PRO A 31 -12.55 3.82 -6.99
N ASP A 32 -12.93 3.44 -8.21
CA ASP A 32 -13.78 2.27 -8.42
C ASP A 32 -12.97 1.01 -8.08
N VAL A 33 -13.26 0.43 -6.92
CA VAL A 33 -12.60 -0.77 -6.39
C VAL A 33 -13.47 -2.02 -6.51
N SER A 34 -14.50 -2.00 -7.35
CA SER A 34 -15.46 -3.10 -7.48
C SER A 34 -14.81 -4.42 -7.93
N ASP A 35 -13.80 -4.35 -8.80
CA ASP A 35 -13.04 -5.50 -9.32
C ASP A 35 -11.67 -5.70 -8.62
N ALA A 36 -11.42 -5.00 -7.52
CA ALA A 36 -10.14 -5.08 -6.82
C ALA A 36 -9.96 -6.44 -6.12
N GLU A 37 -8.82 -7.10 -6.35
CA GLU A 37 -8.36 -8.19 -5.49
C GLU A 37 -7.78 -7.61 -4.21
N TRP A 38 -8.22 -8.11 -3.05
CA TRP A 38 -7.81 -7.59 -1.75
C TRP A 38 -6.85 -8.53 -1.04
N MET A 39 -5.85 -7.95 -0.37
CA MET A 39 -5.02 -8.61 0.62
C MET A 39 -5.32 -8.08 2.01
N TYR A 40 -5.34 -8.99 2.98
CA TYR A 40 -5.64 -8.69 4.37
C TYR A 40 -4.51 -9.16 5.28
N GLY A 41 -4.02 -8.26 6.12
CA GLY A 41 -3.20 -8.58 7.28
C GLY A 41 -4.08 -8.60 8.52
N VAL A 42 -3.95 -9.65 9.34
CA VAL A 42 -4.64 -9.75 10.63
C VAL A 42 -3.61 -9.58 11.73
N PHE A 43 -3.81 -8.59 12.59
CA PHE A 43 -2.98 -8.41 13.76
C PHE A 43 -3.53 -9.25 14.91
N ILE A 44 -2.65 -10.11 15.46
CA ILE A 44 -2.93 -11.02 16.56
C ILE A 44 -2.13 -10.51 17.76
N ASP A 45 -2.81 -10.30 18.89
CA ASP A 45 -2.18 -9.85 20.14
C ASP A 45 -1.44 -10.98 20.88
N ASP A 46 -0.82 -10.64 22.01
CA ASP A 46 -0.06 -11.59 22.83
C ASP A 46 -0.94 -12.68 23.46
N GLU A 47 -2.26 -12.51 23.48
CA GLU A 47 -3.25 -13.50 23.94
C GLU A 47 -3.75 -14.40 22.81
N ASN A 48 -3.15 -14.30 21.61
CA ASN A 48 -3.55 -15.01 20.41
C ASN A 48 -4.96 -14.63 19.92
N THR A 49 -5.36 -13.38 20.13
CA THR A 49 -6.65 -12.83 19.71
C THR A 49 -6.48 -11.87 18.52
N PRO A 50 -7.28 -12.02 17.44
CA PRO A 50 -7.33 -11.02 16.37
C PRO A 50 -7.95 -9.71 16.88
N VAL A 51 -7.19 -8.61 16.86
CA VAL A 51 -7.67 -7.30 17.37
C VAL A 51 -7.70 -6.19 16.31
N ALA A 52 -7.05 -6.38 15.15
CA ALA A 52 -7.16 -5.46 14.03
C ALA A 52 -6.98 -6.18 12.68
N ILE A 53 -7.51 -5.56 11.62
CA ILE A 53 -7.32 -5.98 10.23
C ILE A 53 -6.88 -4.77 9.43
N ILE A 54 -5.86 -4.95 8.59
CA ILE A 54 -5.50 -4.02 7.53
C ILE A 54 -5.82 -4.65 6.18
N GLY A 55 -6.57 -3.93 5.35
CA GLY A 55 -6.88 -4.35 3.99
C GLY A 55 -6.26 -3.39 2.98
N CYS A 56 -5.67 -3.93 1.91
CA CYS A 56 -5.23 -3.13 0.77
C CYS A 56 -5.46 -3.90 -0.53
N GLU A 57 -5.60 -3.18 -1.64
CA GLU A 57 -5.61 -3.81 -2.95
C GLU A 57 -4.29 -4.57 -3.18
N LYS A 58 -4.38 -5.77 -3.75
CA LYS A 58 -3.24 -6.64 -4.02
C LYS A 58 -2.16 -5.96 -4.84
N LYS A 59 -2.52 -5.14 -5.85
CA LYS A 59 -1.55 -4.38 -6.64
C LYS A 59 -0.76 -3.41 -5.77
N VAL A 60 -1.43 -2.67 -4.88
CA VAL A 60 -0.78 -1.78 -3.92
C VAL A 60 0.15 -2.57 -2.99
N ALA A 61 -0.29 -3.75 -2.52
CA ALA A 61 0.54 -4.65 -1.71
C ALA A 61 1.83 -5.06 -2.45
N VAL A 62 1.72 -5.46 -3.72
CA VAL A 62 2.89 -5.82 -4.55
C VAL A 62 3.84 -4.65 -4.70
N TYR A 63 3.35 -3.43 -4.94
CA TYR A 63 4.21 -2.24 -5.01
C TYR A 63 4.90 -1.93 -3.68
N MET A 64 4.23 -2.11 -2.55
CA MET A 64 4.85 -1.94 -1.23
C MET A 64 6.00 -2.93 -1.02
N GLY A 65 5.76 -4.23 -1.30
CA GLY A 65 6.81 -5.24 -1.19
C GLY A 65 7.95 -5.03 -2.20
N ALA A 66 7.65 -4.60 -3.42
CA ALA A 66 8.66 -4.26 -4.43
C ALA A 66 9.52 -3.06 -4.00
N ALA A 67 8.92 -2.04 -3.38
CA ALA A 67 9.64 -0.90 -2.85
C ALA A 67 10.59 -1.29 -1.70
N MET A 68 10.14 -2.15 -0.77
CA MET A 68 10.99 -2.66 0.32
C MET A 68 12.16 -3.51 -0.16
N THR A 69 11.99 -4.20 -1.28
CA THR A 69 13.02 -5.04 -1.89
C THR A 69 13.87 -4.30 -2.94
N MET A 70 13.64 -2.99 -3.11
CA MET A 70 14.32 -2.13 -4.08
C MET A 70 14.27 -2.66 -5.52
N MET A 71 13.16 -3.29 -5.89
CA MET A 71 12.94 -3.76 -7.26
C MET A 71 12.87 -2.61 -8.25
N ALA A 72 13.36 -2.84 -9.46
CA ALA A 72 13.21 -1.88 -10.55
C ALA A 72 11.71 -1.65 -10.86
N PRO A 73 11.27 -0.41 -11.16
CA PRO A 73 9.86 -0.12 -11.38
C PRO A 73 9.18 -0.98 -12.45
N ALA A 74 9.90 -1.31 -13.53
CA ALA A 74 9.38 -2.17 -14.60
C ALA A 74 9.06 -3.58 -14.09
N VAL A 75 9.92 -4.16 -13.25
CA VAL A 75 9.71 -5.48 -12.64
C VAL A 75 8.54 -5.43 -11.66
N ALA A 76 8.41 -4.34 -10.89
CA ALA A 76 7.29 -4.15 -9.97
C ALA A 76 5.94 -4.08 -10.72
N HIS A 77 5.90 -3.41 -11.88
CA HIS A 77 4.70 -3.35 -12.73
C HIS A 77 4.33 -4.73 -13.27
N GLU A 78 5.30 -5.48 -13.80
CA GLU A 78 5.05 -6.84 -14.30
C GLU A 78 4.48 -7.77 -13.21
N LEU A 79 5.02 -7.69 -11.99
CA LEU A 79 4.53 -8.46 -10.85
C LEU A 79 3.14 -8.03 -10.38
N ALA A 80 2.85 -6.73 -10.41
CA ALA A 80 1.52 -6.23 -10.05
C ALA A 80 0.44 -6.68 -11.04
N ASP A 81 0.81 -6.81 -12.33
CA ASP A 81 -0.11 -7.28 -13.37
C ASP A 81 -0.25 -8.81 -13.41
N SER A 82 0.83 -9.55 -13.13
CA SER A 82 0.76 -11.01 -13.03
C SER A 82 0.06 -11.48 -11.75
N GLY A 83 0.16 -10.70 -10.68
CA GLY A 83 -0.32 -11.08 -9.35
C GLY A 83 0.52 -12.18 -8.69
N ASP A 84 1.70 -12.51 -9.24
CA ASP A 84 2.64 -13.48 -8.67
C ASP A 84 3.39 -12.88 -7.48
N ILE A 85 2.96 -13.25 -6.28
CA ILE A 85 3.59 -12.81 -5.04
C ILE A 85 4.60 -13.87 -4.61
N SER A 86 5.88 -13.60 -4.84
CA SER A 86 6.95 -14.42 -4.28
C SER A 86 6.94 -14.37 -2.74
N ALA A 87 7.50 -15.40 -2.08
CA ALA A 87 7.63 -15.42 -0.62
C ALA A 87 8.33 -14.15 -0.08
N MET A 88 9.38 -13.68 -0.75
CA MET A 88 10.12 -12.48 -0.36
C MET A 88 9.26 -11.20 -0.37
N ILE A 89 8.39 -11.06 -1.38
CA ILE A 89 7.46 -9.93 -1.48
C ILE A 89 6.39 -10.05 -0.39
N ASN A 90 5.86 -11.25 -0.18
CA ASN A 90 4.86 -11.50 0.86
C ASN A 90 5.41 -11.16 2.26
N ASP A 91 6.63 -11.60 2.58
CA ASP A 91 7.27 -11.30 3.86
C ASP A 91 7.46 -9.78 4.06
N SER A 92 7.82 -9.07 2.99
CA SER A 92 7.94 -7.60 3.03
C SER A 92 6.57 -6.94 3.27
N ILE A 93 5.51 -7.43 2.64
CA ILE A 93 4.15 -6.93 2.84
C ILE A 93 3.70 -7.15 4.30
N CYS A 94 3.95 -8.35 4.85
CA CYS A 94 3.67 -8.66 6.25
C CYS A 94 4.38 -7.68 7.20
N GLU A 95 5.62 -7.31 6.90
CA GLU A 95 6.36 -6.34 7.72
C GLU A 95 5.73 -4.94 7.69
N VAL A 96 5.30 -4.45 6.51
CA VAL A 96 4.56 -3.18 6.42
C VAL A 96 3.29 -3.24 7.26
N MET A 97 2.54 -4.34 7.18
CA MET A 97 1.30 -4.53 7.93
C MET A 97 1.55 -4.59 9.45
N ASN A 98 2.65 -5.20 9.89
CA ASN A 98 3.08 -5.20 11.29
C ASN A 98 3.44 -3.80 11.79
N ILE A 99 4.13 -3.00 10.97
CA ILE A 99 4.47 -1.60 11.32
C ILE A 99 3.19 -0.77 11.46
N MET A 100 2.23 -0.93 10.53
CA MET A 100 0.99 -0.17 10.54
C MET A 100 0.05 -0.54 11.70
N SER A 101 0.11 -1.78 12.20
CA SER A 101 -0.74 -2.25 13.31
C SER A 101 -0.16 -1.98 14.70
N ARG A 102 1.11 -1.58 14.80
CA ARG A 102 1.79 -1.25 16.07
C ARG A 102 1.54 0.19 16.57
N LEU A 103 0.81 1.01 15.82
CA LEU A 103 0.39 2.37 16.20
C LEU A 103 -0.92 2.33 16.98
#